data_AF-D9TIE0-F1
#
_entry.id   AF-D9TIE0-F1
#
_cell.length_a   1.000
_cell.length_b   1.000
_cell.length_c   1.000
_cell.angle_alpha   90.00
_cell.angle_beta   90.00
_cell.angle_gamma   90.00
#
_symmetry.space_group_name_H-M   'P 1'
#
loop_
_entity.id
_entity.type
_entity.pdbx_description
1 polymer ?
#
loop_
_entity_poly.entity_id
_entity_poly.type
_entity_poly.pdbx_seq_one_letter_code
_entity_poly.pdbx_strand_id
1 'polypeptide(L)'
;MNKRNKLLISLFIISFLLLSVVCIKFYFSNNNASLTKTNSNLVYANIETSKNSNEQIQNSLDENLKKSFEVLLKTEDVRLNYNVPPEILTLDYEKYFSDEKAKYLYKFIKDNFYSIYTDMYIKLDYETKQKFKKGYEEYLKEYQNNIFNIEKYAQYKIDKVAIYYYEKFLKDLIKNPSDWQNIWKEFRTIVIEHKARSLLVKFEPDVKKNIFFSTPEGKALTKQNNLTEEAIEKEREEYQKILEEKKKEVAQELDKWAKQNGIVE
;
A
#
# COMPACT_ATOMS: atom_id res chain seq x y z
N MET A 1 -28.98 20.86 -7.71
CA MET A 1 -27.90 20.75 -8.73
C MET A 1 -28.52 20.75 -10.12
N ASN A 2 -28.20 21.73 -10.98
CA ASN A 2 -28.90 21.94 -12.25
C ASN A 2 -28.57 20.83 -13.28
N LYS A 3 -29.50 20.50 -14.19
CA LYS A 3 -29.38 19.36 -15.14
C LYS A 3 -28.07 19.36 -15.94
N ARG A 4 -27.55 20.55 -16.30
CA ARG A 4 -26.27 20.72 -16.98
C ARG A 4 -25.06 20.22 -16.17
N ASN A 5 -25.06 20.40 -14.85
CA ASN A 5 -23.96 19.96 -13.99
C ASN A 5 -23.95 18.44 -13.82
N LYS A 6 -25.13 17.80 -13.80
CA LYS A 6 -25.23 16.32 -13.77
C LYS A 6 -24.69 15.69 -15.06
N LEU A 7 -24.99 16.31 -16.21
CA LEU A 7 -24.49 15.85 -17.51
C LEU A 7 -22.97 16.01 -17.64
N LEU A 8 -22.42 17.14 -17.16
CA LEU A 8 -20.97 17.37 -17.17
C LEU A 8 -20.22 16.39 -16.27
N ILE A 9 -20.77 16.09 -15.08
CA ILE A 9 -20.19 15.09 -14.17
C ILE A 9 -20.28 13.68 -14.79
N SER A 10 -21.41 13.31 -15.41
CA SER A 10 -21.52 12.01 -16.06
C SER A 10 -20.57 11.88 -17.26
N LEU A 11 -20.42 12.93 -18.07
CA LEU A 11 -19.49 12.96 -19.19
C LEU A 11 -18.03 12.89 -18.72
N PHE A 12 -17.69 13.54 -17.61
CA PHE A 12 -16.37 13.45 -17.01
C PHE A 12 -16.07 12.04 -16.48
N ILE A 13 -17.05 11.40 -15.81
CA ILE A 13 -16.93 10.02 -15.32
C ILE A 13 -16.82 9.02 -16.47
N ILE A 14 -17.63 9.17 -17.53
CA ILE A 14 -17.55 8.33 -18.73
C ILE A 14 -16.19 8.50 -19.42
N SER A 15 -15.69 9.73 -19.54
CA SER A 15 -14.36 10.00 -20.09
C SER A 15 -13.25 9.38 -19.24
N PHE A 16 -13.34 9.46 -17.91
CA PHE A 16 -12.37 8.88 -16.98
C PHE A 16 -12.36 7.34 -17.01
N LEU A 17 -13.55 6.73 -17.13
CA LEU A 17 -13.71 5.27 -17.25
C LEU A 17 -13.27 4.75 -18.62
N LEU A 18 -13.56 5.46 -19.70
CA LEU A 18 -13.04 5.11 -21.04
C LEU A 18 -11.52 5.26 -21.11
N LEU A 19 -10.94 6.27 -20.45
CA LEU A 19 -9.49 6.35 -20.27
C LEU A 19 -8.94 5.15 -19.51
N SER A 20 -9.64 4.64 -18.48
CA SER A 20 -9.17 3.46 -17.74
C SER A 20 -9.11 2.20 -18.62
N VAL A 21 -10.09 1.98 -19.50
CA VAL A 21 -10.11 0.83 -20.43
C VAL A 21 -9.05 0.96 -21.52
N VAL A 22 -8.79 2.17 -22.02
CA VAL A 22 -7.74 2.43 -23.03
C VAL A 22 -6.34 2.33 -22.42
N CYS A 23 -6.12 2.84 -21.20
CA CYS A 23 -4.85 2.70 -20.48
C CYS A 23 -4.53 1.24 -20.17
N ILE A 24 -5.53 0.43 -19.83
CA ILE A 24 -5.39 -1.02 -19.63
C ILE A 24 -4.92 -1.69 -20.94
N LYS A 25 -5.60 -1.44 -22.08
CA LYS A 25 -5.18 -1.99 -23.38
C LYS A 25 -3.80 -1.51 -23.85
N PHE A 26 -3.47 -0.25 -23.63
CA PHE A 26 -2.18 0.33 -24.04
C PHE A 26 -1.02 -0.18 -23.16
N TYR A 27 -1.24 -0.37 -21.85
CA TYR A 27 -0.29 -1.00 -20.94
C TYR A 27 0.01 -2.45 -21.33
N PHE A 28 -1.02 -3.22 -21.70
CA PHE A 28 -0.86 -4.62 -22.11
C PHE A 28 -0.17 -4.80 -23.47
N SER A 29 -0.34 -3.87 -24.41
CA SER A 29 0.31 -3.97 -25.72
C SER A 29 1.82 -3.72 -25.68
N ASN A 30 2.32 -2.93 -24.72
CA ASN A 30 3.75 -2.62 -24.60
C ASN A 30 4.53 -3.61 -23.71
N ASN A 31 3.91 -4.20 -22.69
CA ASN A 31 4.62 -5.10 -21.76
C ASN A 31 4.84 -6.51 -22.32
N ASN A 32 3.95 -7.00 -23.20
CA ASN A 32 4.12 -8.31 -23.86
C ASN A 32 5.31 -8.36 -24.84
N ALA A 33 5.76 -7.22 -25.36
CA ALA A 33 6.92 -7.17 -26.26
C ALA A 33 8.25 -7.45 -25.51
N SER A 34 8.32 -7.25 -24.20
CA SER A 34 9.54 -7.43 -23.39
C SER A 34 9.78 -8.88 -22.95
N LEU A 35 8.76 -9.74 -23.02
CA LEU A 35 8.77 -11.12 -22.48
C LEU A 35 9.45 -12.18 -23.37
N THR A 36 9.92 -11.82 -24.57
CA THR A 36 10.51 -12.78 -25.52
C THR A 36 12.04 -12.80 -25.60
N LYS A 37 12.75 -12.03 -24.76
CA LYS A 37 14.22 -12.06 -24.72
C LYS A 37 14.69 -12.06 -23.28
N THR A 38 15.07 -13.23 -22.75
CA THR A 38 16.43 -13.57 -22.31
C THR A 38 16.42 -14.95 -21.63
N ASN A 39 16.76 -15.98 -22.40
CA ASN A 39 17.28 -17.24 -21.90
C ASN A 39 18.81 -17.09 -21.79
N SER A 40 19.40 -17.30 -20.61
CA SER A 40 20.77 -17.84 -20.51
C SER A 40 21.13 -18.28 -19.08
N ASN A 41 21.48 -19.57 -18.99
CA ASN A 41 22.51 -20.17 -18.15
C ASN A 41 22.29 -20.35 -16.64
N LEU A 42 21.84 -21.58 -16.34
CA LEU A 42 22.40 -22.48 -15.33
C LEU A 42 23.89 -22.23 -15.02
N VAL A 43 24.24 -22.14 -13.74
CA VAL A 43 25.35 -22.80 -13.02
C VAL A 43 25.38 -22.20 -11.61
N TYR A 44 25.24 -23.06 -10.59
CA TYR A 44 25.90 -23.06 -9.26
C TYR A 44 25.05 -23.88 -8.29
N ALA A 45 25.23 -25.21 -8.39
CA ALA A 45 24.87 -26.14 -7.33
C ALA A 45 26.03 -26.23 -6.32
N ASN A 46 25.68 -26.48 -5.04
CA ASN A 46 26.52 -26.66 -3.84
C ASN A 46 26.70 -25.45 -2.90
N ILE A 47 25.60 -25.03 -2.27
CA ILE A 47 25.56 -24.54 -0.87
C ILE A 47 24.16 -24.90 -0.29
N GLU A 48 23.82 -26.18 -0.11
CA GLU A 48 22.40 -26.59 -0.01
C GLU A 48 21.94 -27.23 1.31
N THR A 49 22.74 -27.21 2.39
CA THR A 49 22.32 -27.83 3.66
C THR A 49 22.18 -26.89 4.86
N SER A 50 22.68 -25.64 4.79
CA SER A 50 22.41 -24.60 5.81
C SER A 50 21.52 -23.45 5.34
N LYS A 51 21.32 -23.29 4.03
CA LYS A 51 20.39 -22.30 3.45
C LYS A 51 18.91 -22.66 3.64
N ASN A 52 18.59 -23.96 3.58
CA ASN A 52 17.21 -24.44 3.56
C ASN A 52 16.43 -24.13 4.85
N SER A 53 17.07 -24.18 6.03
CA SER A 53 16.39 -23.84 7.30
C SER A 53 16.19 -22.34 7.48
N ASN A 54 17.20 -21.52 7.14
CA ASN A 54 17.10 -20.07 7.23
C ASN A 54 16.11 -19.50 6.20
N GLU A 55 16.06 -20.05 4.98
CA GLU A 55 15.06 -19.69 3.98
C GLU A 55 13.65 -20.12 4.38
N GLN A 56 13.48 -21.32 4.97
CA GLN A 56 12.18 -21.75 5.49
C GLN A 56 11.69 -20.89 6.66
N ILE A 57 12.58 -20.51 7.59
CA ILE A 57 12.25 -19.63 8.71
C ILE A 57 11.89 -18.22 8.19
N GLN A 58 12.64 -17.69 7.23
CA GLN A 58 12.37 -16.38 6.63
C GLN A 58 11.04 -16.37 5.86
N ASN A 59 10.78 -17.40 5.05
CA ASN A 59 9.50 -17.54 4.34
C ASN A 59 8.32 -17.64 5.30
N SER A 60 8.47 -18.34 6.43
CA SER A 60 7.46 -18.41 7.48
C SER A 60 7.20 -17.04 8.14
N LEU A 61 8.27 -16.28 8.44
CA LEU A 61 8.15 -14.93 9.00
C LEU A 61 7.45 -13.96 8.04
N ASP A 62 7.84 -13.98 6.76
CA ASP A 62 7.23 -13.12 5.74
C ASP A 62 5.75 -13.44 5.54
N GLU A 63 5.38 -14.73 5.51
CA GLU A 63 3.98 -15.14 5.45
C GLU A 63 3.19 -14.73 6.70
N ASN A 64 3.79 -14.81 7.89
CA ASN A 64 3.16 -14.36 9.12
C ASN A 64 2.95 -12.85 9.15
N LEU A 65 3.91 -12.06 8.66
CA LEU A 65 3.77 -10.60 8.54
C LEU A 65 2.70 -10.21 7.52
N LYS A 66 2.66 -10.86 6.35
CA LYS A 66 1.60 -10.64 5.35
C LYS A 66 0.22 -10.97 5.92
N LYS A 67 0.08 -12.11 6.60
CA LYS A 67 -1.17 -12.49 7.28
C LYS A 67 -1.55 -11.48 8.36
N SER A 68 -0.59 -11.03 9.16
CA SER A 68 -0.82 -10.02 10.19
C SER A 68 -1.26 -8.69 9.58
N PHE A 69 -0.64 -8.25 8.48
CA PHE A 69 -1.06 -7.06 7.73
C PHE A 69 -2.51 -7.20 7.24
N GLU A 70 -2.86 -8.34 6.65
CA GLU A 70 -4.21 -8.63 6.15
C GLU A 70 -5.25 -8.68 7.27
N VAL A 71 -4.90 -9.26 8.42
CA VAL A 71 -5.75 -9.26 9.62
C VAL A 71 -5.98 -7.83 10.09
N LEU A 72 -4.91 -7.03 10.27
CA LEU A 72 -5.01 -5.64 10.72
C LEU A 72 -5.78 -4.75 9.72
N LEU A 73 -5.73 -5.05 8.43
CA LEU A 73 -6.52 -4.34 7.42
C LEU A 73 -8.03 -4.60 7.55
N LYS A 74 -8.40 -5.77 8.08
CA LYS A 74 -9.79 -6.20 8.32
C LYS A 74 -10.30 -5.84 9.70
N THR A 75 -9.42 -5.57 10.67
CA THR A 75 -9.84 -5.13 12.00
C THR A 75 -10.05 -3.63 12.04
N GLU A 76 -11.05 -3.18 12.82
CA GLU A 76 -11.25 -1.75 13.09
C GLU A 76 -10.42 -1.25 14.30
N ASP A 77 -9.80 -2.18 15.04
CA ASP A 77 -9.22 -1.92 16.36
C ASP A 77 -7.78 -1.39 16.33
N VAL A 78 -7.15 -1.27 15.16
CA VAL A 78 -5.84 -0.62 15.08
C VAL A 78 -6.01 0.84 15.49
N ARG A 79 -5.58 1.19 16.70
CA ARG A 79 -5.57 2.58 17.16
C ARG A 79 -4.20 3.17 16.85
N LEU A 80 -4.18 4.17 15.97
CA LEU A 80 -2.98 4.98 15.81
C LEU A 80 -2.88 5.96 16.97
N ASN A 81 -1.66 6.10 17.49
CA ASN A 81 -1.33 7.24 18.32
C ASN A 81 -1.07 8.43 17.38
N TYR A 82 -1.97 9.43 17.42
CA TYR A 82 -1.83 10.67 16.64
C TYR A 82 -0.70 11.58 17.12
N ASN A 83 0.09 11.13 18.10
CA ASN A 83 1.35 11.74 18.46
C ASN A 83 2.50 10.83 18.04
N VAL A 84 3.37 11.32 17.16
CA VAL A 84 4.64 10.65 16.87
C VAL A 84 5.40 10.53 18.19
N PRO A 85 5.89 9.34 18.57
CA PRO A 85 6.69 9.16 19.76
C PRO A 85 7.85 10.17 19.82
N PRO A 86 8.06 10.87 20.96
CA PRO A 86 9.10 11.89 21.08
C PRO A 86 10.48 11.37 20.68
N GLU A 87 10.78 10.11 20.99
CA GLU A 87 12.02 9.44 20.64
C GLU A 87 12.25 9.30 19.13
N ILE A 88 11.20 9.37 18.29
CA ILE A 88 11.33 9.40 16.82
C ILE A 88 11.44 10.85 16.33
N LEU A 89 10.68 11.76 16.95
CA LEU A 89 10.60 13.17 16.56
C LEU A 89 11.91 13.93 16.78
N THR A 90 12.51 13.77 17.96
CA THR A 90 13.66 14.59 18.40
C THR A 90 15.01 13.93 18.13
N LEU A 91 15.03 12.72 17.54
CA LEU A 91 16.27 11.99 17.33
C LEU A 91 17.13 12.66 16.24
N ASP A 92 18.32 13.10 16.64
CA ASP A 92 19.41 13.41 15.73
C ASP A 92 20.06 12.09 15.27
N TYR A 93 19.41 11.44 14.30
CA TYR A 93 19.78 10.10 13.84
C TYR A 93 21.16 10.06 13.18
N GLU A 94 21.66 11.20 12.66
CA GLU A 94 23.01 11.32 12.09
C GLU A 94 24.09 11.08 13.16
N LYS A 95 23.82 11.46 14.42
CA LYS A 95 24.73 11.25 15.55
C LYS A 95 24.45 9.96 16.33
N TYR A 96 23.19 9.50 16.31
CA TYR A 96 22.77 8.35 17.11
C TYR A 96 23.31 7.02 16.55
N PHE A 97 23.27 6.85 15.22
CA PHE A 97 23.63 5.59 14.57
C PHE A 97 25.10 5.61 14.15
N SER A 98 25.92 4.74 14.75
CA SER A 98 27.32 4.54 14.35
C SER A 98 27.47 3.65 13.11
N ASP A 99 26.52 2.75 12.87
CA ASP A 99 26.47 1.92 11.65
C ASP A 99 25.72 2.69 10.55
N GLU A 100 26.40 2.97 9.44
CA GLU A 100 25.84 3.64 8.27
C GLU A 100 24.61 2.93 7.70
N LYS A 101 24.57 1.59 7.73
CA LYS A 101 23.43 0.82 7.22
C LYS A 101 22.20 0.99 8.08
N ALA A 102 22.37 0.91 9.41
CA ALA A 102 21.28 1.19 10.35
C ALA A 102 20.78 2.63 10.21
N LYS A 103 21.70 3.60 10.01
CA LYS A 103 21.36 5.00 9.79
C LYS A 103 20.54 5.22 8.51
N TYR A 104 20.97 4.67 7.37
CA TYR A 104 20.24 4.78 6.11
C TYR A 104 18.88 4.08 6.18
N LEU A 105 18.82 2.90 6.81
CA LEU A 105 17.56 2.21 7.05
C LEU A 105 16.61 3.06 7.89
N TYR A 106 17.09 3.61 9.01
CA TYR A 106 16.28 4.48 9.87
C TYR A 106 15.71 5.67 9.10
N LYS A 107 16.58 6.38 8.36
CA LYS A 107 16.16 7.51 7.52
C LYS A 107 15.08 7.09 6.53
N PHE A 108 15.25 5.96 5.86
CA PHE A 108 14.29 5.49 4.87
C PHE A 108 12.94 5.10 5.46
N ILE A 109 12.93 4.39 6.60
CA ILE A 109 11.69 4.07 7.32
C ILE A 109 11.02 5.39 7.77
N LYS A 110 11.80 6.33 8.29
CA LYS A 110 11.33 7.65 8.75
C LYS A 110 10.68 8.43 7.61
N ASP A 111 11.30 8.48 6.44
CA ASP A 111 10.76 9.18 5.27
C ASP A 111 9.42 8.55 4.82
N ASN A 112 9.33 7.22 4.76
CA ASN A 112 8.07 6.52 4.46
C ASN A 112 7.01 6.79 5.54
N PHE A 113 7.36 6.76 6.83
CA PHE A 113 6.46 7.09 7.93
C PHE A 113 5.91 8.52 7.81
N TYR A 114 6.77 9.54 7.67
CA TYR A 114 6.35 10.93 7.65
C TYR A 114 5.57 11.32 6.40
N SER A 115 5.90 10.74 5.23
CA SER A 115 5.17 10.99 3.98
C SER A 115 3.69 10.64 4.09
N ILE A 116 3.34 9.60 4.85
CA ILE A 116 1.95 9.17 5.04
C ILE A 116 1.34 9.91 6.24
N TYR A 117 2.07 9.93 7.35
CA TYR A 117 1.58 10.42 8.63
C TYR A 117 1.21 11.92 8.61
N THR A 118 2.08 12.75 8.02
CA THR A 118 1.89 14.21 8.04
C THR A 118 0.68 14.63 7.22
N ASP A 119 0.57 14.11 6.00
CA ASP A 119 -0.47 14.48 5.06
C ASP A 119 -1.83 13.89 5.47
N MET A 120 -1.88 12.60 5.80
CA MET A 120 -3.16 11.95 6.09
C MET A 120 -3.68 12.15 7.49
N TYR A 121 -2.80 12.20 8.51
CA TYR A 121 -3.25 12.07 9.90
C TYR A 121 -3.11 13.35 10.70
N ILE A 122 -2.13 14.19 10.43
CA ILE A 122 -2.07 15.51 11.07
C ILE A 122 -2.98 16.48 10.32
N LYS A 123 -2.74 16.64 9.01
CA LYS A 123 -3.38 17.69 8.23
C LYS A 123 -4.87 17.41 8.00
N LEU A 124 -5.23 16.26 7.43
CA LEU A 124 -6.64 15.97 7.13
C LEU A 124 -7.49 15.82 8.38
N ASP A 125 -6.95 15.23 9.46
CA ASP A 125 -7.67 15.15 10.73
C ASP A 125 -7.89 16.52 11.36
N TYR A 126 -6.87 17.38 11.38
CA TYR A 126 -7.03 18.77 11.83
C TYR A 126 -8.09 19.51 11.00
N GLU A 127 -7.99 19.49 9.68
CA GLU A 127 -8.93 20.16 8.78
C GLU A 127 -10.36 19.63 8.94
N THR A 128 -10.51 18.30 9.08
CA THR A 128 -11.81 17.65 9.27
C THR A 128 -12.42 17.99 10.63
N LYS A 129 -11.62 17.98 11.70
CA LYS A 129 -12.07 18.41 13.03
C LYS A 129 -12.52 19.87 13.04
N GLN A 130 -11.81 20.76 12.33
CA GLN A 130 -12.24 22.16 12.24
C GLN A 130 -13.58 22.30 11.52
N LYS A 131 -13.74 21.64 10.38
CA LYS A 131 -14.89 21.80 9.48
C LYS A 131 -16.13 20.99 9.87
N PHE A 132 -15.94 19.76 10.34
CA PHE A 132 -17.01 18.79 10.56
C PHE A 132 -17.15 18.36 12.03
N LYS A 133 -16.25 18.81 12.93
CA LYS A 133 -16.23 18.45 14.36
C LYS A 133 -16.11 16.95 14.63
N LYS A 134 -15.45 16.22 13.72
CA LYS A 134 -15.23 14.77 13.76
C LYS A 134 -13.80 14.44 13.35
N GLY A 135 -13.30 13.27 13.77
CA GLY A 135 -12.02 12.76 13.28
C GLY A 135 -12.09 12.42 11.79
N TYR A 136 -10.95 12.39 11.10
CA TYR A 136 -10.93 12.08 9.66
C TYR A 136 -11.48 10.69 9.35
N GLU A 137 -11.14 9.69 10.15
CA GLU A 137 -11.68 8.32 10.01
C GLU A 137 -13.20 8.26 10.18
N GLU A 138 -13.72 8.94 11.21
CA GLU A 138 -15.14 9.01 11.51
C GLU A 138 -15.90 9.68 10.36
N TYR A 139 -15.37 10.79 9.85
CA TYR A 139 -15.89 11.43 8.65
C TYR A 139 -15.88 10.47 7.46
N LEU A 140 -14.77 9.79 7.17
CA LEU A 140 -14.73 8.85 6.04
C LEU A 140 -15.75 7.72 6.20
N LYS A 141 -15.92 7.17 7.41
CA LYS A 141 -16.91 6.13 7.74
C LYS A 141 -18.36 6.59 7.54
N GLU A 142 -18.72 7.77 8.04
CA GLU A 142 -20.09 8.27 7.95
C GLU A 142 -20.50 8.65 6.52
N TYR A 143 -19.54 9.07 5.71
CA TYR A 143 -19.78 9.54 4.35
C TYR A 143 -19.33 8.50 3.29
N GLN A 144 -19.35 7.21 3.61
CA GLN A 144 -19.04 6.12 2.66
C GLN A 144 -20.05 5.96 1.52
N ASN A 145 -21.19 6.64 1.57
CA ASN A 145 -22.13 6.72 0.45
C ASN A 145 -21.65 7.68 -0.67
N ASN A 146 -20.60 8.46 -0.42
CA ASN A 146 -19.93 9.29 -1.41
C ASN A 146 -18.82 8.48 -2.08
N ILE A 147 -18.88 8.36 -3.41
CA ILE A 147 -17.90 7.62 -4.22
C ILE A 147 -16.45 8.03 -3.94
N PHE A 148 -16.19 9.31 -3.69
CA PHE A 148 -14.85 9.82 -3.40
C PHE A 148 -14.32 9.40 -2.02
N ASN A 149 -15.22 9.10 -1.07
CA ASN A 149 -14.82 8.72 0.28
C ASN A 149 -14.59 7.21 0.42
N ILE A 150 -15.15 6.38 -0.46
CA ILE A 150 -14.94 4.92 -0.43
C ILE A 150 -13.46 4.60 -0.69
N GLU A 151 -12.91 5.12 -1.79
CA GLU A 151 -11.50 4.92 -2.14
C GLU A 151 -10.58 5.53 -1.08
N LYS A 152 -10.88 6.76 -0.63
CA LYS A 152 -10.12 7.42 0.44
C LYS A 152 -10.13 6.62 1.74
N TYR A 153 -11.26 6.02 2.10
CA TYR A 153 -11.36 5.21 3.31
C TYR A 153 -10.57 3.91 3.18
N ALA A 154 -10.60 3.25 2.02
CA ALA A 154 -9.78 2.07 1.77
C ALA A 154 -8.28 2.38 1.81
N GLN A 155 -7.86 3.47 1.16
CA GLN A 155 -6.48 3.95 1.21
C GLN A 155 -6.05 4.29 2.64
N TYR A 156 -6.90 5.04 3.37
CA TYR A 156 -6.67 5.37 4.77
C TYR A 156 -6.40 4.13 5.63
N LYS A 157 -7.18 3.05 5.46
CA LYS A 157 -6.94 1.78 6.19
C LYS A 157 -5.60 1.14 5.85
N ILE A 158 -5.22 1.10 4.58
CA ILE A 158 -3.92 0.56 4.12
C ILE A 158 -2.78 1.35 4.75
N ASP A 159 -2.87 2.69 4.71
CA ASP A 159 -1.90 3.61 5.30
C ASP A 159 -1.80 3.47 6.81
N LYS A 160 -2.93 3.25 7.48
CA LYS A 160 -3.02 3.06 8.94
C LYS A 160 -2.19 1.88 9.41
N VAL A 161 -2.32 0.75 8.72
CA VAL A 161 -1.57 -0.47 9.03
C VAL A 161 -0.08 -0.28 8.75
N ALA A 162 0.28 0.38 7.65
CA ALA A 162 1.68 0.65 7.33
C ALA A 162 2.36 1.53 8.38
N ILE A 163 1.69 2.62 8.82
CA ILE A 163 2.19 3.51 9.88
C ILE A 163 2.45 2.74 11.18
N TYR A 164 1.53 1.86 11.58
CA TYR A 164 1.70 1.03 12.78
C TYR A 164 3.02 0.25 12.75
N TYR A 165 3.32 -0.40 11.62
CA TYR A 165 4.56 -1.14 11.46
C TYR A 165 5.79 -0.23 11.34
N TYR A 166 5.71 0.87 10.60
CA TYR A 166 6.84 1.79 10.45
C TYR A 166 7.24 2.42 11.79
N GLU A 167 6.26 2.79 12.63
CA GLU A 167 6.53 3.24 14.01
C GLU A 167 7.24 2.15 14.83
N LYS A 168 6.76 0.90 14.75
CA LYS A 168 7.39 -0.24 15.40
C LYS A 168 8.84 -0.40 14.96
N PHE A 169 9.12 -0.40 13.65
CA PHE A 169 10.48 -0.57 13.14
C PHE A 169 11.41 0.58 13.52
N LEU A 170 10.92 1.83 13.56
CA LEU A 170 11.69 2.97 14.04
C LEU A 170 12.09 2.79 15.51
N LYS A 171 11.14 2.35 16.36
CA LYS A 171 11.40 2.06 17.78
C LYS A 171 12.38 0.92 17.98
N ASP A 172 12.18 -0.18 17.25
CA ASP A 172 13.04 -1.35 17.34
C ASP A 172 14.47 -1.01 16.90
N LEU A 173 14.64 -0.20 15.85
CA LEU A 173 15.94 0.21 15.36
C LEU A 173 16.63 1.21 16.31
N ILE A 174 15.89 2.10 16.97
CA ILE A 174 16.42 2.94 18.05
C ILE A 174 16.90 2.07 19.22
N LYS A 175 16.08 1.10 19.63
CA LYS A 175 16.35 0.23 20.78
C LYS A 175 17.54 -0.71 20.54
N ASN A 176 17.65 -1.27 19.34
CA ASN A 176 18.73 -2.17 18.96
C ASN A 176 19.20 -1.93 17.51
N PRO A 177 20.09 -0.94 17.28
CA PRO A 177 20.63 -0.64 15.96
C PRO A 177 21.34 -1.81 15.26
N SER A 178 21.88 -2.75 16.05
CA SER A 178 22.63 -3.90 15.52
C SER A 178 21.74 -4.91 14.79
N ASP A 179 20.42 -4.88 15.03
CA ASP A 179 19.43 -5.78 14.42
C ASP A 179 18.87 -5.25 13.09
N TRP A 180 19.52 -4.25 12.49
CA TRP A 180 19.05 -3.58 11.27
C TRP A 180 18.76 -4.54 10.12
N GLN A 181 19.44 -5.69 10.05
CA GLN A 181 19.25 -6.70 9.00
C GLN A 181 17.87 -7.36 9.10
N ASN A 182 17.44 -7.74 10.31
CA ASN A 182 16.13 -8.34 10.51
C ASN A 182 15.04 -7.28 10.34
N ILE A 183 15.26 -6.08 10.90
CA ILE A 183 14.34 -4.94 10.73
C ILE A 183 14.16 -4.61 9.24
N TRP A 184 15.24 -4.62 8.44
CA TRP A 184 15.17 -4.42 6.98
C TRP A 184 14.27 -5.46 6.31
N LYS A 185 14.41 -6.74 6.65
CA LYS A 185 13.59 -7.81 6.06
C LYS A 185 12.12 -7.63 6.39
N GLU A 186 11.78 -7.40 7.66
CA GLU A 186 10.40 -7.18 8.08
C GLU A 186 9.81 -5.91 7.42
N PHE A 187 10.56 -4.81 7.45
CA PHE A 187 10.16 -3.56 6.82
C PHE A 187 9.94 -3.71 5.32
N ARG A 188 10.85 -4.37 4.60
CA ARG A 188 10.72 -4.62 3.16
C ARG A 188 9.42 -5.34 2.84
N THR A 189 9.07 -6.37 3.60
CA THR A 189 7.80 -7.11 3.44
C THR A 189 6.59 -6.18 3.60
N ILE A 190 6.58 -5.32 4.63
CA ILE A 190 5.47 -4.38 4.87
C ILE A 190 5.39 -3.29 3.79
N VAL A 191 6.51 -2.71 3.36
CA VAL A 191 6.51 -1.66 2.31
C VAL A 191 6.01 -2.21 0.99
N ILE A 192 6.36 -3.46 0.65
CA ILE A 192 5.86 -4.13 -0.55
C ILE A 192 4.34 -4.26 -0.51
N GLU A 193 3.78 -4.78 0.59
CA GLU A 193 2.33 -4.88 0.77
C GLU A 193 1.65 -3.50 0.71
N HIS A 194 2.19 -2.52 1.43
CA HIS A 194 1.65 -1.16 1.50
C HIS A 194 1.60 -0.49 0.13
N LYS A 195 2.74 -0.40 -0.57
CA LYS A 195 2.83 0.32 -1.84
C LYS A 195 2.03 -0.38 -2.94
N ALA A 196 2.12 -1.71 -3.03
CA ALA A 196 1.39 -2.46 -4.07
C ALA A 196 -0.13 -2.30 -3.92
N ARG A 197 -0.65 -2.40 -2.68
CA ARG A 197 -2.08 -2.23 -2.41
C ARG A 197 -2.53 -0.78 -2.58
N SER A 198 -1.73 0.19 -2.15
CA SER A 198 -2.04 1.61 -2.33
C SER A 198 -2.16 1.99 -3.81
N LEU A 199 -1.26 1.50 -4.65
CA LEU A 199 -1.31 1.74 -6.11
C LEU A 199 -2.53 1.07 -6.79
N LEU A 200 -3.07 0.01 -6.18
CA LEU A 200 -4.15 -0.80 -6.73
C LEU A 200 -5.48 -0.67 -5.98
N VAL A 201 -5.60 0.25 -5.01
CA VAL A 201 -6.76 0.35 -4.11
C VAL A 201 -8.09 0.49 -4.87
N LYS A 202 -8.10 1.25 -5.97
CA LYS A 202 -9.28 1.43 -6.82
C LYS A 202 -9.71 0.18 -7.61
N PHE A 203 -8.81 -0.79 -7.75
CA PHE A 203 -9.08 -2.05 -8.44
C PHE A 203 -9.46 -3.16 -7.47
N GLU A 204 -9.35 -2.91 -6.16
CA GLU A 204 -9.71 -3.87 -5.11
C GLU A 204 -11.21 -4.19 -5.22
N PRO A 205 -11.58 -5.49 -5.32
CA PRO A 205 -12.96 -5.89 -5.59
C PRO A 205 -13.97 -5.36 -4.57
N ASP A 206 -13.63 -5.28 -3.29
CA ASP A 206 -14.58 -4.84 -2.26
C ASP A 206 -14.75 -3.31 -2.30
N VAL A 207 -13.69 -2.55 -2.62
CA VAL A 207 -13.80 -1.12 -2.99
C VAL A 207 -14.69 -0.93 -4.21
N LYS A 208 -14.46 -1.69 -5.29
CA LYS A 208 -15.30 -1.64 -6.50
C LYS A 208 -16.76 -1.96 -6.19
N LYS A 209 -17.03 -3.01 -5.42
CA LYS A 209 -18.39 -3.36 -5.00
C LYS A 209 -19.04 -2.21 -4.24
N ASN A 210 -18.35 -1.63 -3.27
CA ASN A 210 -18.88 -0.50 -2.53
C ASN A 210 -19.18 0.70 -3.44
N ILE A 211 -18.29 1.01 -4.39
CA ILE A 211 -18.51 2.07 -5.37
C ILE A 211 -19.79 1.80 -6.18
N PHE A 212 -19.92 0.62 -6.78
CA PHE A 212 -21.00 0.28 -7.72
C PHE A 212 -22.35 -0.04 -7.05
N PHE A 213 -22.35 -0.55 -5.83
CA PHE A 213 -23.56 -1.04 -5.17
C PHE A 213 -23.98 -0.24 -3.94
N SER A 214 -23.12 0.61 -3.37
CA SER A 214 -23.44 1.37 -2.16
C SER A 214 -23.72 2.86 -2.42
N THR A 215 -23.30 3.41 -3.57
CA THR A 215 -23.50 4.83 -3.91
C THR A 215 -24.64 5.04 -4.92
N PRO A 216 -25.36 6.19 -4.89
CA PRO A 216 -26.39 6.50 -5.89
C PRO A 216 -25.84 6.51 -7.33
N GLU A 217 -24.67 7.11 -7.55
CA GLU A 217 -23.99 7.17 -8.84
C GLU A 217 -23.57 5.79 -9.33
N GLY A 218 -22.98 4.99 -8.44
CA GLY A 218 -22.61 3.61 -8.74
C GLY A 218 -23.80 2.76 -9.13
N LYS A 219 -24.90 2.81 -8.37
CA LYS A 219 -26.12 2.05 -8.68
C LYS A 219 -26.70 2.40 -10.06
N ALA A 220 -26.64 3.68 -10.44
CA ALA A 220 -27.08 4.11 -11.77
C ALA A 220 -26.19 3.51 -12.88
N LEU A 221 -24.87 3.51 -12.70
CA LEU A 221 -23.91 2.91 -13.64
C LEU A 221 -24.06 1.39 -13.72
N THR A 222 -24.25 0.73 -12.58
CA THR A 222 -24.49 -0.71 -12.48
C THR A 222 -25.70 -1.11 -13.31
N LYS A 223 -26.81 -0.36 -13.17
CA LYS A 223 -28.02 -0.58 -13.97
C LYS A 223 -27.82 -0.32 -15.46
N GLN A 224 -27.03 0.71 -15.82
CA GLN A 224 -26.75 1.03 -17.22
C GLN A 224 -25.90 -0.06 -17.91
N ASN A 225 -24.99 -0.69 -17.17
CA ASN A 225 -24.02 -1.64 -17.72
C ASN A 225 -24.36 -3.10 -17.41
N ASN A 226 -25.52 -3.39 -16.79
CA ASN A 226 -25.91 -4.73 -16.33
C ASN A 226 -24.83 -5.43 -15.50
N LEU A 227 -24.13 -4.66 -14.65
CA LEU A 227 -23.10 -5.19 -13.76
C LEU A 227 -23.74 -5.94 -12.59
N THR A 228 -23.20 -7.10 -12.25
CA THR A 228 -23.61 -7.89 -11.08
C THR A 228 -22.47 -7.98 -10.07
N GLU A 229 -22.78 -8.23 -8.80
CA GLU A 229 -21.75 -8.48 -7.79
C GLU A 229 -20.87 -9.68 -8.16
N GLU A 230 -21.44 -10.71 -8.80
CA GLU A 230 -20.72 -11.88 -9.30
C GLU A 230 -19.70 -11.51 -10.40
N ALA A 231 -20.03 -10.54 -11.26
CA ALA A 231 -19.09 -10.05 -12.27
C ALA A 231 -17.85 -9.41 -11.62
N ILE A 232 -18.04 -8.63 -10.55
CA ILE A 232 -16.91 -8.06 -9.79
C ILE A 232 -16.15 -9.14 -9.01
N GLU A 233 -16.86 -10.14 -8.47
CA GLU A 233 -16.22 -11.24 -7.75
C GLU A 233 -15.30 -12.08 -8.65
N LYS A 234 -15.67 -12.26 -9.92
CA LYS A 234 -14.81 -12.92 -10.92
C LYS A 234 -13.51 -12.17 -11.19
N GLU A 235 -13.47 -10.86 -10.96
CA GLU A 235 -12.24 -10.05 -11.08
C GLU A 235 -11.29 -10.26 -9.88
N ARG A 236 -11.69 -10.93 -8.79
CA ARG A 236 -10.85 -11.09 -7.60
C ARG A 236 -9.58 -11.88 -7.86
N GLU A 237 -9.67 -12.95 -8.64
CA GLU A 237 -8.49 -13.75 -9.03
C GLU A 237 -7.53 -12.94 -9.92
N GLU A 238 -8.08 -12.13 -10.84
CA GLU A 238 -7.29 -11.25 -11.69
C GLU A 238 -6.61 -10.14 -10.88
N TYR A 239 -7.35 -9.51 -9.97
CA TYR A 239 -6.80 -8.55 -9.01
C TYR A 239 -5.64 -9.16 -8.23
N GLN A 240 -5.78 -10.40 -7.73
CA GLN A 240 -4.71 -11.05 -6.98
C GLN A 240 -3.45 -11.26 -7.84
N LYS A 241 -3.60 -11.62 -9.12
CA LYS A 241 -2.46 -11.75 -10.05
C LYS A 241 -1.76 -10.40 -10.25
N ILE A 242 -2.53 -9.34 -10.51
CA ILE A 242 -2.00 -7.98 -10.68
C ILE A 242 -1.32 -7.50 -9.40
N LEU A 243 -1.88 -7.81 -8.24
CA LEU A 243 -1.30 -7.47 -6.94
C LEU A 243 0.07 -8.15 -6.76
N GLU A 244 0.19 -9.44 -7.05
CA GLU A 244 1.47 -10.15 -6.94
C GLU A 244 2.51 -9.65 -7.97
N GLU A 245 2.09 -9.28 -9.19
CA GLU A 245 2.98 -8.63 -10.16
C GLU A 245 3.47 -7.27 -9.64
N LYS A 246 2.56 -6.45 -9.09
CA LYS A 246 2.92 -5.15 -8.52
C LYS A 246 3.87 -5.29 -7.33
N LYS A 247 3.69 -6.30 -6.48
CA LYS A 247 4.62 -6.61 -5.38
C LYS A 247 6.02 -6.92 -5.90
N LYS A 248 6.15 -7.64 -7.02
CA LYS A 248 7.46 -7.91 -7.65
C LYS A 248 8.12 -6.63 -8.17
N GLU A 249 7.36 -5.76 -8.82
CA GLU A 249 7.87 -4.45 -9.29
C GLU A 249 8.37 -3.60 -8.11
N VAL A 250 7.54 -3.46 -7.06
CA VAL A 250 7.91 -2.70 -5.85
C VAL A 250 9.14 -3.30 -5.18
N ALA A 251 9.23 -4.63 -5.12
CA ALA A 251 10.39 -5.33 -4.58
C ALA A 251 11.68 -5.01 -5.36
N GLN A 252 11.62 -4.98 -6.69
CA GLN A 252 12.77 -4.62 -7.53
C GLN A 252 13.24 -3.18 -7.30
N GLU A 253 12.31 -2.23 -7.16
CA GLU A 253 12.64 -0.84 -6.84
C GLU A 253 13.30 -0.71 -5.46
N LEU A 254 12.76 -1.41 -4.46
CA LEU A 254 13.32 -1.47 -3.11
C LEU A 254 14.71 -2.09 -3.08
N ASP A 255 14.92 -3.19 -3.80
CA ASP A 255 16.21 -3.88 -3.85
C ASP A 255 17.26 -3.02 -4.55
N LYS A 256 16.88 -2.29 -5.60
CA LYS A 256 17.76 -1.32 -6.26
C LYS A 256 18.17 -0.20 -5.30
N TRP A 257 17.21 0.37 -4.57
CA TRP A 257 17.49 1.38 -3.55
C TRP A 257 18.43 0.82 -2.46
N ALA A 258 18.15 -0.40 -1.98
CA ALA A 258 18.93 -1.03 -0.92
C ALA A 258 20.38 -1.27 -1.32
N LYS A 259 20.63 -1.73 -2.56
CA LYS A 259 21.98 -1.88 -3.12
C LYS A 259 22.71 -0.55 -3.26
N GLN A 260 22.04 0.48 -3.76
CA GLN A 260 22.61 1.81 -3.92
C GLN A 260 23.04 2.45 -2.58
N ASN A 261 22.39 2.06 -1.49
CA ASN A 261 22.67 2.57 -0.13
C ASN A 261 23.44 1.55 0.74
N GLY A 262 23.95 0.45 0.17
CA GLY A 262 24.75 -0.55 0.87
C GLY A 262 24.00 -1.36 1.95
N ILE A 263 22.67 -1.33 1.95
CA ILE A 263 21.82 -2.10 2.87
C ILE A 263 21.90 -3.60 2.55
N VAL A 264 21.99 -3.95 1.26
CA VAL A 264 22.24 -5.30 0.76
C VAL A 264 23.38 -5.26 -0.25
N GLU A 265 24.13 -6.37 -0.36
CA GLU A 265 25.23 -6.55 -1.31
C GLU A 265 24.75 -6.84 -2.74
#